data_AF-A0AAV2H561-F1
#
_entry.id   AF-A0AAV2H561-F1
#
_cell.length_a   1.000
_cell.length_b   1.000
_cell.length_c   1.000
_cell.angle_alpha   90.00
_cell.angle_beta   90.00
_cell.angle_gamma   90.00
#
_symmetry.space_group_name_H-M   'P 1'
#
loop_
_entity.id
_entity.type
_entity.pdbx_description
1 polymer ?
#
loop_
_entity_poly.entity_id
_entity_poly.type
_entity_poly.pdbx_seq_one_letter_code
_entity_poly.pdbx_strand_id
1 'polypeptide(L)'
;MATEDDRGTSSQDSHRTSLLEIIEERNRNLNKKYLIHRLVYISKISDPTVDRHALGNYYEALMKKLQVDFQTSEPITGLMLIYLKHVVHVIETSSDLILKIVEDLHKIESEKDSFVSKSKILIISHDINSRLYQQWSFRTLDIVEHGIEAFDTKETFENLIVELLTQLLKLGVYLNKQPKLNLKNVMDSLHDKVPDLLPQQSVVHYLLEESDSSMISPLEYIDMYRKPYDTFLESDMVWPIPTRLFPYN
;
A
#
# COMPACT_ATOMS: atom_id res chain seq x y z
N MET A 1 27.31 31.73 -63.26
CA MET A 1 26.71 32.37 -62.07
C MET A 1 26.06 31.25 -61.29
N ALA A 2 26.81 30.71 -60.32
CA ALA A 2 26.36 29.62 -59.47
C ALA A 2 25.39 30.19 -58.43
N THR A 3 24.21 29.60 -58.30
CA THR A 3 23.29 29.86 -57.19
C THR A 3 23.31 28.65 -56.29
N GLU A 4 24.21 28.72 -55.31
CA GLU A 4 24.14 28.02 -54.03
C GLU A 4 22.90 28.49 -53.27
N ASP A 5 22.07 27.56 -52.82
CA ASP A 5 21.74 27.32 -51.39
C ASP A 5 20.46 26.48 -51.35
N ASP A 6 20.66 25.17 -51.55
CA ASP A 6 19.74 24.13 -51.12
C ASP A 6 19.84 24.05 -49.59
N ARG A 7 19.22 25.01 -48.90
CA ARG A 7 19.04 24.96 -47.44
C ARG A 7 17.92 23.96 -47.17
N GLY A 8 18.32 22.70 -47.08
CA GLY A 8 17.52 21.63 -46.52
C GLY A 8 16.90 22.11 -45.21
N THR A 9 15.59 22.35 -45.24
CA THR A 9 14.79 22.44 -44.03
C THR A 9 14.90 21.08 -43.38
N SER A 10 15.67 21.02 -42.30
CA SER A 10 15.85 19.84 -41.47
C SER A 10 14.47 19.32 -41.07
N SER A 11 13.97 18.36 -41.83
CA SER A 11 12.72 17.63 -41.61
C SER A 11 12.95 16.59 -40.50
N GLN A 12 13.61 17.02 -39.42
CA GLN A 12 14.09 16.17 -38.32
C GLN A 12 13.82 16.82 -36.96
N ASP A 13 12.69 17.50 -36.80
CA ASP A 13 11.98 17.38 -35.53
C ASP A 13 11.05 16.18 -35.64
N SER A 14 11.66 15.00 -35.75
CA SER A 14 10.98 13.74 -35.48
C SER A 14 10.38 13.90 -34.09
N HIS A 15 9.05 13.98 -34.02
CA HIS A 15 8.27 14.09 -32.80
C HIS A 15 8.86 13.14 -31.76
N ARG A 16 9.69 13.68 -30.85
CA ARG A 16 10.40 12.87 -29.87
C ARG A 16 9.34 12.38 -28.92
N THR A 17 8.90 11.15 -29.10
CA THR A 17 7.89 10.55 -28.25
C THR A 17 8.46 10.52 -26.83
N SER A 18 7.79 11.22 -25.92
CA SER A 18 8.24 11.25 -24.54
C SER A 18 8.00 9.89 -23.89
N LEU A 19 8.77 9.54 -22.85
CA LEU A 19 8.53 8.32 -22.09
C LEU A 19 7.09 8.32 -21.50
N LEU A 20 6.58 9.48 -21.12
CA LEU A 20 5.20 9.65 -20.65
C LEU A 20 4.19 9.24 -21.72
N GLU A 21 4.35 9.71 -22.95
CA GLU A 21 3.46 9.36 -24.07
C GLU A 21 3.44 7.85 -24.34
N ILE A 22 4.61 7.19 -24.30
CA ILE A 22 4.73 5.73 -24.46
C ILE A 22 3.97 4.99 -23.34
N ILE A 23 4.10 5.47 -22.09
CA ILE A 23 3.41 4.89 -20.93
C ILE A 23 1.90 5.10 -21.03
N GLU A 24 1.44 6.30 -21.40
CA GLU A 24 0.03 6.60 -21.60
C GLU A 24 -0.58 5.76 -22.72
N GLU A 25 0.13 5.63 -23.86
CA GLU A 25 -0.33 4.81 -24.97
C GLU A 25 -0.41 3.33 -24.58
N ARG A 26 0.59 2.81 -23.86
CA ARG A 26 0.54 1.46 -23.29
C ARG A 26 -0.66 1.30 -22.34
N ASN A 27 -0.91 2.26 -21.46
CA ASN A 27 -2.02 2.22 -20.52
C ASN A 27 -3.37 2.27 -21.25
N ARG A 28 -3.50 3.11 -22.28
CA ARG A 28 -4.66 3.14 -23.19
C ARG A 28 -4.89 1.79 -23.86
N ASN A 29 -3.83 1.17 -24.40
CA ASN A 29 -3.90 -0.14 -25.05
C ASN A 29 -4.29 -1.27 -24.08
N LEU A 30 -3.90 -1.18 -22.81
CA LEU A 30 -4.28 -2.12 -21.75
C LEU A 30 -5.64 -1.79 -21.11
N ASN A 31 -6.34 -0.74 -21.56
CA ASN A 31 -7.52 -0.19 -20.91
C ASN A 31 -7.32 0.12 -19.41
N LYS A 32 -6.07 0.38 -18.99
CA LYS A 32 -5.75 0.85 -17.64
C LYS A 32 -6.20 2.31 -17.53
N LYS A 33 -7.41 2.53 -17.04
CA LYS A 33 -7.95 3.88 -16.80
C LYS A 33 -7.34 4.54 -15.56
N TYR A 34 -6.83 3.76 -14.62
CA TYR A 34 -6.26 4.23 -13.36
C TYR A 34 -5.10 3.34 -12.90
N LEU A 35 -4.17 3.94 -12.17
CA LEU A 35 -3.11 3.20 -11.49
C LEU A 35 -3.67 2.58 -10.21
N ILE A 36 -3.39 1.29 -10.02
CA ILE A 36 -3.78 0.55 -8.82
C ILE A 36 -2.52 0.33 -8.01
N HIS A 37 -2.62 0.52 -6.70
CA HIS A 37 -1.54 0.33 -5.75
C HIS A 37 -1.99 -0.69 -4.71
N ARG A 38 -1.03 -1.35 -4.06
CA ARG A 38 -1.28 -2.29 -2.96
C ARG A 38 -0.66 -1.76 -1.68
N LEU A 39 -1.48 -1.54 -0.67
CA LEU A 39 -1.04 -1.26 0.70
C LEU A 39 -1.09 -2.55 1.51
N VAL A 40 -0.01 -2.86 2.23
CA VAL A 40 0.00 -3.90 3.26
C VAL A 40 0.44 -3.29 4.58
N TYR A 41 -0.38 -3.44 5.61
CA TYR A 41 -0.05 -2.99 6.96
C TYR A 41 -0.46 -4.03 8.00
N ILE A 42 0.17 -3.91 9.17
CA ILE A 42 -0.13 -4.71 10.36
C ILE A 42 -0.50 -3.80 11.52
N SER A 43 -1.38 -4.28 12.38
CA SER A 43 -1.90 -3.53 13.52
C SER A 43 -2.05 -4.39 14.76
N LYS A 44 -1.85 -3.79 15.93
CA LYS A 44 -2.10 -4.38 17.25
C LYS A 44 -3.49 -4.00 17.72
N ILE A 45 -4.29 -5.00 18.10
CA ILE A 45 -5.61 -4.79 18.69
C ILE A 45 -5.41 -4.22 20.10
N SER A 46 -6.19 -3.21 20.48
CA SER A 46 -6.02 -2.49 21.76
C SER A 46 -6.22 -3.38 22.98
N ASP A 47 -7.28 -4.18 22.99
CA ASP A 47 -7.62 -5.09 24.08
C ASP A 47 -8.08 -6.44 23.50
N PRO A 48 -7.63 -7.60 24.04
CA PRO A 48 -8.13 -8.91 23.64
C PRO A 48 -9.66 -9.11 23.75
N THR A 49 -10.34 -8.27 24.53
CA THR A 49 -11.81 -8.28 24.69
C THR A 49 -12.55 -7.56 23.58
N VAL A 50 -11.84 -6.84 22.71
CA VAL A 50 -12.42 -6.18 21.54
C VAL A 50 -13.13 -7.21 20.66
N ASP A 51 -14.37 -6.90 20.28
CA ASP A 51 -15.10 -7.70 19.32
C ASP A 51 -14.44 -7.59 17.93
N ARG A 52 -13.73 -8.65 17.54
CA ARG A 52 -13.07 -8.79 16.24
C ARG A 52 -14.04 -8.68 15.07
N HIS A 53 -15.30 -9.09 15.23
CA HIS A 53 -16.30 -8.93 14.18
C HIS A 53 -16.77 -7.47 14.07
N ALA A 54 -16.92 -6.77 15.19
CA ALA A 54 -17.21 -5.33 15.19
C ALA A 54 -16.10 -4.53 14.50
N LEU A 55 -14.83 -4.88 14.73
CA LEU A 55 -13.68 -4.30 14.03
C LEU A 55 -13.75 -4.54 12.51
N GLY A 56 -14.03 -5.77 12.09
CA GLY A 56 -14.21 -6.08 10.67
C GLY A 56 -15.36 -5.30 10.03
N ASN A 57 -16.50 -5.21 10.72
CA ASN A 57 -17.68 -4.46 10.27
C ASN A 57 -17.42 -2.95 10.20
N TYR A 58 -16.62 -2.41 11.13
CA TYR A 58 -16.17 -1.02 11.10
C TYR A 58 -15.42 -0.72 9.81
N TYR A 59 -14.41 -1.54 9.46
CA TYR A 59 -13.67 -1.36 8.22
C TYR A 59 -14.53 -1.61 6.99
N GLU A 60 -15.47 -2.55 7.02
CA GLU A 60 -16.42 -2.74 5.93
C GLU A 60 -17.26 -1.48 5.67
N ALA A 61 -17.74 -0.83 6.73
CA ALA A 61 -18.47 0.42 6.64
C ALA A 61 -17.59 1.57 6.12
N LEU A 62 -16.32 1.64 6.57
CA LEU A 62 -15.34 2.61 6.07
C LEU A 62 -15.12 2.44 4.56
N MET A 63 -14.86 1.22 4.07
CA MET A 63 -14.63 0.98 2.65
C MET A 63 -15.85 1.37 1.81
N LYS A 64 -17.06 1.04 2.28
CA LYS A 64 -18.31 1.44 1.61
C LYS A 64 -18.46 2.96 1.58
N LYS A 65 -18.18 3.64 2.69
CA LYS A 65 -18.23 5.11 2.77
C LYS A 65 -17.25 5.75 1.80
N LEU A 66 -15.99 5.34 1.82
CA LEU A 66 -14.96 5.86 0.93
C LEU A 66 -15.31 5.63 -0.55
N GLN A 67 -15.89 4.48 -0.89
CA GLN A 67 -16.34 4.21 -2.26
C GLN A 67 -17.47 5.15 -2.71
N VAL A 68 -18.37 5.53 -1.79
CA VAL A 68 -19.46 6.47 -2.07
C VAL A 68 -18.95 7.91 -2.18
N ASP A 69 -18.02 8.30 -1.31
CA ASP A 69 -17.44 9.65 -1.30
C ASP A 69 -16.56 9.88 -2.55
N PHE A 70 -15.91 8.83 -3.08
CA PHE A 70 -14.99 8.88 -4.21
C PHE A 70 -15.44 7.99 -5.39
N GLN A 71 -16.64 8.24 -5.92
CA GLN A 71 -17.27 7.39 -6.96
C GLN A 71 -16.45 7.23 -8.25
N THR A 72 -15.64 8.24 -8.60
CA THR A 72 -14.77 8.23 -9.79
C THR A 72 -13.47 7.45 -9.57
N SER A 73 -13.17 7.05 -8.33
CA SER A 73 -11.95 6.33 -7.99
C SER A 73 -12.09 4.82 -8.24
N GLU A 74 -10.94 4.17 -8.33
CA GLU A 74 -10.85 2.72 -8.43
C GLU A 74 -11.54 2.03 -7.24
N PRO A 75 -12.23 0.89 -7.44
CA PRO A 75 -12.85 0.16 -6.36
C PRO A 75 -11.82 -0.31 -5.34
N ILE A 76 -12.22 -0.32 -4.07
CA ILE A 76 -11.40 -0.87 -2.99
C ILE A 76 -11.58 -2.40 -2.97
N THR A 77 -10.49 -3.14 -3.18
CA THR A 77 -10.46 -4.60 -3.02
C THR A 77 -9.39 -4.97 -1.99
N GLY A 78 -9.49 -6.17 -1.39
CA GLY A 78 -8.52 -6.55 -0.36
C GLY A 78 -9.00 -7.65 0.58
N LEU A 79 -8.11 -7.98 1.51
CA LEU A 79 -8.36 -8.97 2.55
C LEU A 79 -7.79 -8.49 3.87
N MET A 80 -8.63 -8.47 4.91
CA MET A 80 -8.23 -8.29 6.29
C MET A 80 -8.28 -9.62 7.05
N LEU A 81 -7.16 -10.01 7.65
CA LEU A 81 -7.05 -11.15 8.55
C LEU A 81 -6.97 -10.64 9.99
N ILE A 82 -7.93 -11.06 10.82
CA ILE A 82 -8.07 -10.60 12.21
C ILE A 82 -7.73 -11.78 13.13
N TYR A 83 -6.53 -11.74 13.70
CA TYR A 83 -6.07 -12.67 14.72
C TYR A 83 -6.56 -12.24 16.11
N LEU A 84 -6.20 -12.98 17.15
CA LEU A 84 -6.63 -12.67 18.52
C LEU A 84 -6.07 -11.33 19.04
N LYS A 85 -4.80 -11.00 18.71
CA LYS A 85 -4.12 -9.78 19.18
C LYS A 85 -3.70 -8.83 18.05
N HIS A 86 -3.74 -9.29 16.80
CA HIS A 86 -3.16 -8.56 15.67
C HIS A 86 -4.07 -8.61 14.44
N VAL A 87 -3.87 -7.65 13.54
CA VAL A 87 -4.55 -7.56 12.25
C VAL A 87 -3.48 -7.48 11.17
N VAL A 88 -3.71 -8.19 10.07
CA VAL A 88 -2.94 -8.06 8.84
C VAL A 88 -3.90 -7.64 7.74
N HIS A 89 -3.63 -6.54 7.05
CA HIS A 89 -4.55 -6.00 6.06
C HIS A 89 -3.84 -5.74 4.73
N VAL A 90 -4.39 -6.31 3.67
CA VAL A 90 -3.98 -6.07 2.28
C VAL A 90 -5.10 -5.32 1.57
N ILE A 91 -4.78 -4.16 1.02
CA ILE A 91 -5.72 -3.30 0.28
C ILE A 91 -5.16 -3.02 -1.10
N GLU A 92 -6.00 -3.07 -2.12
CA GLU A 92 -5.70 -2.73 -3.50
C GLU A 92 -6.66 -1.63 -3.96
N THR A 93 -6.14 -0.42 -4.18
CA THR A 93 -6.94 0.75 -4.58
C THR A 93 -6.06 1.87 -5.16
N SER A 94 -6.64 3.03 -5.45
CA SER A 94 -5.95 4.24 -5.88
C SER A 94 -5.10 4.87 -4.77
N SER A 95 -4.13 5.70 -5.15
CA SER A 95 -3.24 6.37 -4.18
C SER A 95 -3.99 7.31 -3.23
N ASP A 96 -5.02 8.00 -3.72
CA ASP A 96 -5.82 8.94 -2.92
C ASP A 96 -6.59 8.21 -1.81
N LEU A 97 -7.18 7.06 -2.15
CA LEU A 97 -7.91 6.24 -1.19
C LEU A 97 -6.97 5.57 -0.17
N ILE A 98 -5.75 5.18 -0.58
CA ILE A 98 -4.72 4.71 0.36
C ILE A 98 -4.44 5.79 1.41
N LEU A 99 -4.23 7.04 0.99
CA LEU A 99 -3.98 8.14 1.93
C LEU A 99 -5.16 8.31 2.90
N LYS A 100 -6.41 8.24 2.43
CA LYS A 100 -7.60 8.30 3.29
C LYS A 100 -7.72 7.15 4.29
N ILE A 101 -7.35 5.94 3.87
CA ILE A 101 -7.35 4.78 4.77
C ILE A 101 -6.25 4.93 5.84
N VAL A 102 -5.07 5.44 5.47
CA VAL A 102 -3.99 5.66 6.44
C VAL A 102 -4.33 6.81 7.40
N GLU A 103 -5.00 7.88 6.92
CA GLU A 103 -5.54 8.95 7.78
C GLU A 103 -6.53 8.40 8.83
N ASP A 104 -7.44 7.54 8.41
CA ASP A 104 -8.40 6.90 9.31
C ASP A 104 -7.71 5.94 10.30
N LEU A 105 -6.71 5.17 9.84
CA LEU A 105 -5.89 4.30 10.68
C LEU A 105 -5.17 5.09 11.78
N HIS A 106 -4.56 6.22 11.44
CA HIS A 106 -3.90 7.11 12.41
C HIS A 106 -4.89 7.71 13.42
N LYS A 107 -6.10 8.06 12.95
CA LYS A 107 -7.16 8.58 13.81
C LYS A 107 -7.58 7.55 14.87
N ILE A 108 -7.82 6.31 14.46
CA ILE A 108 -8.19 5.21 15.38
C ILE A 108 -7.06 4.96 16.38
N GLU A 109 -5.81 4.93 15.92
CA GLU A 109 -4.64 4.73 16.79
C GLU A 109 -4.49 5.83 17.86
N SER A 110 -4.94 7.04 17.57
CA SER A 110 -4.87 8.19 18.49
C SER A 110 -6.01 8.22 19.52
N GLU A 111 -7.09 7.47 19.31
CA GLU A 111 -8.24 7.41 20.21
C GLU A 111 -7.98 6.42 21.37
N LYS A 112 -8.25 6.84 22.62
CA LYS A 112 -7.94 6.03 23.82
C LYS A 112 -8.77 4.75 23.98
N ASP A 113 -9.96 4.71 23.39
CA ASP A 113 -10.92 3.59 23.48
C ASP A 113 -11.25 3.09 22.07
N SER A 114 -10.21 2.78 21.32
CA SER A 114 -10.31 2.40 19.92
C SER A 114 -10.00 0.90 19.73
N PHE A 115 -10.31 0.39 18.54
CA PHE A 115 -10.05 -1.01 18.21
C PHE A 115 -8.55 -1.36 18.07
N VAL A 116 -7.71 -0.39 17.73
CA VAL A 116 -6.30 -0.60 17.34
C VAL A 116 -5.40 0.38 18.09
N SER A 117 -4.34 -0.14 18.71
CA SER A 117 -3.43 0.64 19.56
C SER A 117 -2.12 1.03 18.88
N LYS A 118 -1.67 0.25 17.89
CA LYS A 118 -0.41 0.50 17.17
C LYS A 118 -0.50 -0.05 15.76
N SER A 119 0.00 0.67 14.76
CA SER A 119 0.05 0.19 13.38
C SER A 119 1.38 0.46 12.69
N LYS A 120 1.74 -0.41 11.74
CA LYS A 120 2.92 -0.25 10.89
C LYS A 120 2.61 -0.62 9.45
N ILE A 121 3.07 0.20 8.52
CA ILE A 121 2.98 -0.04 7.08
C ILE A 121 4.20 -0.87 6.68
N LEU A 122 3.96 -2.04 6.11
CA LEU A 122 5.03 -2.95 5.65
C LEU A 122 5.49 -2.58 4.24
N ILE A 123 4.55 -2.32 3.34
CA ILE A 123 4.87 -1.93 1.96
C ILE A 123 3.70 -1.22 1.29
N ILE A 124 4.03 -0.31 0.38
CA ILE A 124 3.11 0.21 -0.62
C ILE A 124 3.69 -0.09 -2.00
N SER A 125 3.09 -1.05 -2.70
CA SER A 125 3.46 -1.40 -4.06
C SER A 125 2.69 -0.53 -5.05
N HIS A 126 3.39 0.32 -5.81
CA HIS A 126 2.74 1.19 -6.79
C HIS A 126 2.61 0.54 -8.18
N ASP A 127 1.55 0.91 -8.92
CA ASP A 127 1.23 0.41 -10.28
C ASP A 127 1.31 -1.12 -10.41
N ILE A 128 0.51 -1.81 -9.58
CA ILE A 128 0.41 -3.27 -9.68
C ILE A 128 -0.26 -3.66 -11.00
N ASN A 129 0.23 -4.75 -11.61
CA ASN A 129 -0.28 -5.21 -12.91
C ASN A 129 -1.70 -5.76 -12.86
N SER A 130 -2.09 -6.39 -11.75
CA SER A 130 -3.39 -7.03 -11.59
C SER A 130 -3.78 -7.11 -10.11
N ARG A 131 -5.09 -6.99 -9.84
CA ARG A 131 -5.67 -7.24 -8.52
C ARG A 131 -5.62 -8.72 -8.17
N LEU A 132 -5.33 -9.02 -6.91
CA LEU A 132 -5.45 -10.37 -6.35
C LEU A 132 -6.84 -10.61 -5.77
N TYR A 133 -7.54 -9.56 -5.37
CA TYR A 133 -8.84 -9.65 -4.72
C TYR A 133 -9.92 -9.03 -5.61
N GLN A 134 -11.06 -9.72 -5.71
CA GLN A 134 -12.21 -9.25 -6.51
C GLN A 134 -13.10 -8.27 -5.74
N GLN A 135 -13.11 -8.36 -4.42
CA GLN A 135 -13.85 -7.49 -3.51
C GLN A 135 -13.07 -7.35 -2.21
N TRP A 136 -13.41 -6.35 -1.40
CA TRP A 136 -12.91 -6.26 -0.05
C TRP A 136 -13.65 -7.23 0.88
N SER A 137 -12.93 -7.90 1.77
CA SER A 137 -13.52 -8.78 2.80
C SER A 137 -12.62 -8.92 4.02
N PHE A 138 -13.18 -9.36 5.15
CA PHE A 138 -12.41 -9.69 6.34
C PHE A 138 -12.69 -11.12 6.82
N ARG A 139 -11.73 -11.70 7.55
CA ARG A 139 -11.88 -12.98 8.24
C ARG A 139 -11.26 -12.95 9.63
N THR A 140 -12.01 -13.46 10.59
CA THR A 140 -11.55 -13.72 11.94
C THR A 140 -10.90 -15.10 11.98
N LEU A 141 -9.71 -15.18 12.56
CA LEU A 141 -8.93 -16.40 12.68
C LEU A 141 -8.84 -16.78 14.17
N ASP A 142 -9.33 -17.96 14.52
CA ASP A 142 -9.32 -18.50 15.89
C ASP A 142 -8.06 -19.33 16.16
N ILE A 143 -6.91 -18.77 15.78
CA ILE A 143 -5.61 -19.41 15.95
C ILE A 143 -5.03 -18.92 17.27
N VAL A 144 -4.77 -19.84 18.20
CA VAL A 144 -4.16 -19.53 19.50
C VAL A 144 -2.71 -19.98 19.48
N GLU A 145 -1.81 -19.01 19.33
CA GLU A 145 -0.36 -19.23 19.46
C GLU A 145 0.07 -18.91 20.89
N HIS A 146 0.75 -19.85 21.55
CA HIS A 146 1.27 -19.66 22.91
C HIS A 146 2.68 -19.06 22.84
N GLY A 147 3.01 -18.12 23.73
CA GLY A 147 4.37 -17.57 23.80
C GLY A 147 4.72 -16.60 22.67
N ILE A 148 3.73 -15.96 22.03
CA ILE A 148 3.92 -14.95 20.98
C ILE A 148 4.94 -13.87 21.38
N GLU A 149 4.93 -13.44 22.65
CA GLU A 149 5.80 -12.41 23.21
C GLU A 149 7.26 -12.88 23.42
N ALA A 150 7.50 -14.20 23.41
CA ALA A 150 8.82 -14.79 23.58
C ALA A 150 9.48 -15.19 22.26
N PHE A 151 8.88 -14.79 21.13
CA PHE A 151 9.44 -15.07 19.81
C PHE A 151 10.77 -14.32 19.64
N ASP A 152 11.84 -15.09 19.44
CA ASP A 152 13.17 -14.58 19.17
C ASP A 152 13.68 -15.23 17.87
N THR A 153 14.24 -14.43 16.99
CA THR A 153 14.69 -14.86 15.67
C THR A 153 16.08 -14.32 15.38
N LYS A 154 16.86 -15.12 14.66
CA LYS A 154 18.18 -14.73 14.17
C LYS A 154 18.12 -14.07 12.79
N GLU A 155 16.94 -14.01 12.20
CA GLU A 155 16.72 -13.43 10.88
C GLU A 155 16.57 -11.91 10.96
N THR A 156 16.87 -11.22 9.86
CA THR A 156 16.69 -9.78 9.80
C THR A 156 15.22 -9.43 9.56
N PHE A 157 14.80 -8.23 9.97
CA PHE A 157 13.44 -7.74 9.79
C PHE A 157 13.01 -7.72 8.33
N GLU A 158 13.91 -7.36 7.41
CA GLU A 158 13.60 -7.31 5.98
C GLU A 158 13.25 -8.70 5.44
N ASN A 159 13.95 -9.74 5.89
CA ASN A 159 13.66 -11.11 5.46
C ASN A 159 12.28 -11.57 5.97
N LEU A 160 11.96 -11.28 7.24
CA LEU A 160 10.64 -11.59 7.82
C LEU A 160 9.52 -10.84 7.08
N ILE A 161 9.72 -9.57 6.75
CA ILE A 161 8.78 -8.77 5.97
C ILE A 161 8.60 -9.39 4.58
N VAL A 162 9.69 -9.74 3.89
CA VAL A 162 9.64 -10.36 2.56
C VAL A 162 8.92 -11.70 2.60
N GLU A 163 9.15 -12.53 3.62
CA GLU A 163 8.47 -13.81 3.78
C GLU A 163 6.97 -13.61 4.02
N LEU A 164 6.59 -12.72 4.94
CA LEU A 164 5.21 -12.39 5.25
C LEU A 164 4.48 -11.85 4.00
N LEU A 165 5.10 -10.92 3.28
CA LEU A 165 4.56 -10.40 2.02
C LEU A 165 4.41 -11.50 0.98
N THR A 166 5.40 -12.40 0.87
CA THR A 166 5.34 -13.55 -0.05
C THR A 166 4.19 -14.49 0.28
N GLN A 167 3.95 -14.78 1.56
CA GLN A 167 2.80 -15.58 2.02
C GLN A 167 1.48 -14.91 1.62
N LEU A 168 1.32 -13.62 1.89
CA LEU A 168 0.10 -12.86 1.55
C LEU A 168 -0.15 -12.80 0.03
N LEU A 169 0.90 -12.66 -0.78
CA LEU A 169 0.78 -12.67 -2.24
C LEU A 169 0.37 -14.06 -2.76
N LYS A 170 0.99 -15.12 -2.24
CA LYS A 170 0.62 -16.51 -2.57
C LYS A 170 -0.82 -16.81 -2.15
N LEU A 171 -1.25 -16.32 -0.98
CA LEU A 171 -2.63 -16.42 -0.50
C LEU A 171 -3.60 -15.72 -1.46
N GLY A 172 -3.31 -14.48 -1.85
CA GLY A 172 -4.12 -13.74 -2.81
C GLY A 172 -4.23 -14.46 -4.17
N VAL A 173 -3.12 -15.02 -4.69
CA VAL A 173 -3.14 -15.83 -5.91
C VAL A 173 -3.97 -17.10 -5.74
N TYR A 174 -3.85 -17.79 -4.60
CA TYR A 174 -4.63 -18.99 -4.31
C TYR A 174 -6.13 -18.67 -4.29
N LEU A 175 -6.54 -17.60 -3.62
CA LEU A 175 -7.94 -17.16 -3.53
C LEU A 175 -8.48 -16.71 -4.89
N ASN A 176 -7.70 -15.99 -5.69
CA ASN A 176 -8.12 -15.54 -7.02
C ASN A 176 -8.37 -16.70 -8.00
N LYS A 177 -7.71 -17.85 -7.78
CA LYS A 177 -7.91 -19.07 -8.58
C LYS A 177 -9.15 -19.87 -8.16
N GLN A 178 -9.77 -19.57 -7.01
CA GLN A 178 -10.93 -20.31 -6.53
C GLN A 178 -12.22 -19.90 -7.25
N PRO A 179 -13.13 -20.85 -7.54
CA PRO A 179 -14.45 -20.51 -8.06
C PRO A 179 -15.24 -19.64 -7.06
N LYS A 180 -15.95 -18.61 -7.56
CA LYS A 180 -16.72 -17.66 -6.73
C LYS A 180 -17.69 -18.36 -5.76
N LEU A 181 -18.36 -19.43 -6.19
CA LEU A 181 -19.31 -20.18 -5.33
C LEU A 181 -18.62 -20.85 -4.14
N ASN A 182 -17.34 -21.21 -4.25
CA ASN A 182 -16.60 -21.90 -3.20
C ASN A 182 -15.74 -20.95 -2.37
N LEU A 183 -15.61 -19.68 -2.77
CA LEU A 183 -14.73 -18.73 -2.11
C LEU A 183 -15.10 -18.57 -0.62
N LYS A 184 -16.38 -18.46 -0.28
CA LYS A 184 -16.82 -18.38 1.13
C LYS A 184 -16.36 -19.59 1.94
N ASN A 185 -16.60 -20.80 1.45
CA ASN A 185 -16.19 -22.04 2.13
C ASN A 185 -14.66 -22.15 2.25
N VAL A 186 -13.91 -21.72 1.22
CA VAL A 186 -12.44 -21.70 1.28
C VAL A 186 -11.95 -20.68 2.31
N MET A 187 -12.57 -19.50 2.36
CA MET A 187 -12.24 -18.45 3.32
C MET A 187 -12.51 -18.90 4.77
N ASP A 188 -13.59 -19.64 4.99
CA ASP A 188 -13.97 -20.12 6.32
C ASP A 188 -13.10 -21.31 6.79
N SER A 189 -12.46 -22.03 5.86
CA SER A 189 -11.52 -23.13 6.15
C SER A 189 -10.07 -22.80 5.76
N LEU A 190 -9.68 -21.52 5.79
CA LEU A 190 -8.34 -21.06 5.38
C LEU A 190 -7.24 -21.73 6.19
N HIS A 191 -7.43 -21.77 7.50
CA HIS A 191 -6.48 -22.37 8.44
C HIS A 191 -6.26 -23.87 8.19
N ASP A 192 -7.30 -24.60 7.78
CA ASP A 192 -7.20 -26.04 7.56
C ASP A 192 -6.63 -26.38 6.18
N LYS A 193 -6.93 -25.56 5.16
CA LYS A 193 -6.53 -25.84 3.77
C LYS A 193 -5.16 -25.31 3.40
N VAL A 194 -4.80 -24.12 3.90
CA VAL A 194 -3.56 -23.41 3.52
C VAL A 194 -2.92 -22.71 4.73
N PRO A 195 -2.60 -23.45 5.82
CA PRO A 195 -1.97 -22.85 6.99
C PRO A 195 -0.63 -22.17 6.66
N ASP A 196 0.14 -22.74 5.73
CA ASP A 196 1.46 -22.23 5.31
C ASP A 196 1.41 -20.87 4.60
N LEU A 197 0.23 -20.45 4.15
CA LEU A 197 0.02 -19.15 3.48
C LEU A 197 -0.47 -18.08 4.45
N LEU A 198 -0.78 -18.44 5.70
CA LEU A 198 -1.19 -17.50 6.73
C LEU A 198 0.04 -17.02 7.49
N PRO A 199 0.22 -15.69 7.66
CA PRO A 199 1.27 -15.16 8.52
C PRO A 199 1.17 -15.71 9.95
N GLN A 200 2.31 -16.05 10.52
CA GLN A 200 2.39 -16.44 11.93
C GLN A 200 2.17 -15.22 12.84
N GLN A 201 1.43 -15.41 13.92
CA GLN A 201 1.04 -14.30 14.79
C GLN A 201 2.23 -13.80 15.62
N SER A 202 3.15 -14.69 16.00
CA SER A 202 4.44 -14.39 16.61
C SER A 202 5.31 -13.46 15.75
N VAL A 203 5.44 -13.74 14.45
CA VAL A 203 6.19 -12.87 13.52
C VAL A 203 5.53 -11.50 13.41
N VAL A 204 4.20 -11.44 13.25
CA VAL A 204 3.45 -10.17 13.19
C VAL A 204 3.64 -9.35 14.47
N HIS A 205 3.60 -10.01 15.63
CA HIS A 205 3.82 -9.38 16.92
C HIS A 205 5.22 -8.79 17.03
N TYR A 206 6.24 -9.58 16.70
CA TYR A 206 7.64 -9.18 16.72
C TYR A 206 7.88 -7.93 15.84
N LEU A 207 7.36 -7.94 14.60
CA LEU A 207 7.46 -6.79 13.69
C LEU A 207 6.75 -5.54 14.25
N LEU A 208 5.64 -5.70 14.98
CA LEU A 208 4.90 -4.57 15.58
C LEU A 208 5.61 -3.97 16.80
N GLU A 209 6.16 -4.80 17.68
CA GLU A 209 6.78 -4.33 18.94
C GLU A 209 8.12 -3.63 18.72
N GLU A 210 8.93 -4.11 17.78
CA GLU A 210 10.26 -3.57 17.53
C GLU A 210 10.24 -2.07 17.20
N SER A 211 11.28 -1.31 17.54
CA SER A 211 11.38 0.13 17.21
C SER A 211 12.16 0.42 15.91
N ASP A 212 12.39 -0.60 15.07
CA ASP A 212 13.22 -0.49 13.87
C ASP A 212 12.65 0.54 12.85
N SER A 213 13.58 1.28 12.22
CA SER A 213 13.35 2.37 11.25
C SER A 213 12.90 1.91 9.86
N SER A 214 12.91 0.60 9.57
CA SER A 214 12.56 0.05 8.25
C SER A 214 11.07 0.10 7.93
N MET A 215 10.20 0.24 8.94
CA MET A 215 8.75 0.32 8.77
C MET A 215 8.24 1.72 9.10
N ILE A 216 7.29 2.19 8.30
CA ILE A 216 6.72 3.53 8.41
C ILE A 216 5.43 3.44 9.23
N SER A 217 5.27 4.33 10.22
CA SER A 217 4.02 4.51 10.94
C SER A 217 2.97 5.25 10.09
N PRO A 218 1.67 5.11 10.38
CA PRO A 218 0.63 5.86 9.68
C PRO A 218 0.87 7.37 9.68
N LEU A 219 1.35 7.93 10.80
CA LEU A 219 1.65 9.35 10.93
C LEU A 219 2.79 9.78 10.01
N GLU A 220 3.91 9.07 10.01
CA GLU A 220 5.07 9.35 9.15
C GLU A 220 4.70 9.29 7.67
N TYR A 221 3.85 8.33 7.28
CA TYR A 221 3.35 8.25 5.92
C TYR A 221 2.51 9.48 5.56
N ILE A 222 1.60 9.91 6.41
CA ILE A 222 0.78 11.12 6.18
C ILE A 222 1.67 12.35 6.04
N ASP A 223 2.66 12.50 6.93
CA ASP A 223 3.59 13.62 6.92
C ASP A 223 4.41 13.66 5.63
N MET A 224 4.80 12.50 5.08
CA MET A 224 5.51 12.42 3.80
C MET A 224 4.74 13.07 2.64
N TYR A 225 3.40 13.01 2.64
CA TYR A 225 2.57 13.60 1.58
C TYR A 225 2.07 15.02 1.90
N ARG A 226 1.92 15.36 3.18
CA ARG A 226 1.33 16.65 3.59
C ARG A 226 2.37 17.69 3.97
N LYS A 227 3.57 17.29 4.37
CA LYS A 227 4.64 18.24 4.70
C LYS A 227 5.19 18.82 3.40
N PRO A 228 5.24 20.15 3.26
CA PRO A 228 5.83 20.77 2.08
C PRO A 228 7.29 20.33 1.96
N TYR A 229 7.68 19.97 0.74
CA TYR A 229 9.06 19.59 0.42
C TYR A 229 9.94 20.84 0.41
N ASP A 230 10.47 21.19 1.57
CA ASP A 230 11.35 22.34 1.77
C ASP A 230 12.81 21.93 1.56
N THR A 231 13.20 21.84 0.29
CA THR A 231 14.60 21.58 -0.10
C THR A 231 15.16 22.78 -0.84
N PHE A 232 16.27 23.31 -0.34
CA PHE A 232 17.05 24.31 -1.04
C PHE A 232 18.10 23.62 -1.89
N LEU A 233 18.30 24.07 -3.13
CA LEU A 233 19.48 23.65 -3.90
C LEU A 233 20.70 24.31 -3.28
N GLU A 234 21.81 23.59 -3.20
CA GLU A 234 23.08 24.15 -2.71
C GLU A 234 23.55 25.33 -3.58
N SER A 235 23.16 25.33 -4.86
CA SER A 235 23.35 26.46 -5.80
C SER A 235 22.56 27.71 -5.45
N ASP A 236 21.54 27.60 -4.60
CA ASP A 236 20.72 28.73 -4.15
C ASP A 236 21.27 29.30 -2.82
N MET A 237 22.20 28.59 -2.18
CA MET A 237 22.87 28.96 -0.93
C MET A 237 24.23 29.66 -1.15
N VAL A 238 24.46 30.26 -2.32
CA VAL A 238 25.67 31.06 -2.56
C VAL A 238 25.42 32.53 -2.25
N TRP A 239 26.35 33.09 -1.47
CA TRP A 239 26.44 34.53 -1.24
C TRP A 239 27.52 35.15 -2.15
N PRO A 240 27.28 36.33 -2.76
CA PRO A 240 26.03 37.07 -2.78
C PRO A 240 24.97 36.41 -3.68
N ILE A 241 23.70 36.63 -3.36
CA ILE A 241 22.57 36.17 -4.16
C ILE A 241 22.81 36.60 -5.62
N PRO A 242 22.82 35.68 -6.61
CA PRO A 242 23.05 36.02 -8.00
C PRO A 242 22.00 37.02 -8.49
N THR A 243 22.41 38.26 -8.71
CA THR A 243 21.51 39.35 -9.16
C THR A 243 21.28 39.36 -10.67
N ARG A 244 21.94 38.48 -11.43
CA ARG A 244 21.90 38.45 -12.90
C ARG A 244 21.47 37.07 -13.40
N LEU A 245 20.18 36.92 -13.66
CA LEU A 245 19.56 35.68 -14.19
C LEU A 245 19.51 35.63 -15.72
N PHE A 246 20.03 36.63 -16.43
CA PHE A 246 20.04 36.67 -17.90
C PHE A 246 21.42 37.08 -18.44
N PRO A 247 21.89 36.47 -19.55
CA PRO A 247 23.10 36.93 -20.23
C PRO A 247 22.86 38.27 -20.94
N TYR A 248 23.90 39.10 -21.01
CA TYR A 248 23.87 40.31 -21.82
C TYR A 248 23.96 39.94 -23.31
N ASN A 249 23.17 40.65 -24.13
CA ASN A 249 23.30 40.66 -25.59
C ASN A 249 24.69 41.16 -26.02
#